data_AF-A0A9E6F2H2-F1
#
_entry.id   AF-A0A9E6F2H2-F1
#
_cell.length_a   1.000
_cell.length_b   1.000
_cell.length_c   1.000
_cell.angle_alpha   90.00
_cell.angle_beta   90.00
_cell.angle_gamma   90.00
#
_symmetry.space_group_name_H-M   'P 1'
#
loop_
_entity.id
_entity.type
_entity.pdbx_description
1 polymer ?
#
loop_
_entity_poly.entity_id
_entity_poly.type
_entity_poly.pdbx_seq_one_letter_code
_entity_poly.pdbx_strand_id
1 'polypeptide(L)'
;PRGAIIMCKEKFAKDINRSVFPGMQGGPHDHITAAKAVTFAEALRPEFKVYAAQIVKNAKALAEGLLKYGFELVSGGTDNHLILISPRRFGKTSLIYKATKETDLAK
;
A
#
# COMPACT_ATOMS: atom_id res chain seq x y z
N PRO A 1 -6.30 -11.65 3.80
CA PRO A 1 -7.66 -11.79 3.20
C PRO A 1 -8.21 -10.42 2.78
N ARG A 2 -9.10 -10.36 1.77
CA ARG A 2 -9.72 -9.09 1.35
C ARG A 2 -10.90 -8.74 2.27
N GLY A 3 -10.95 -7.51 2.75
CA GLY A 3 -12.03 -6.99 3.60
C GLY A 3 -11.59 -5.74 4.36
N ALA A 4 -12.47 -5.22 5.22
CA ALA A 4 -12.22 -4.03 6.02
C ALA A 4 -12.39 -4.27 7.53
N ILE A 5 -11.92 -3.32 8.33
CA ILE A 5 -12.19 -3.16 9.77
C ILE A 5 -12.57 -1.70 9.97
N ILE A 6 -13.50 -1.44 10.89
CA ILE A 6 -13.81 -0.09 11.36
C ILE A 6 -13.37 -0.02 12.83
N MET A 7 -12.38 0.84 13.11
CA MET A 7 -11.99 1.17 14.49
C MET A 7 -12.64 2.49 14.88
N CYS A 8 -13.28 2.53 16.05
CA CYS A 8 -13.97 3.71 16.53
C CYS A 8 -13.85 3.85 18.05
N LYS A 9 -14.14 5.05 18.56
CA LYS A 9 -14.35 5.25 20.00
C LYS A 9 -15.67 4.57 20.40
N GLU A 10 -15.72 4.07 21.63
CA GLU A 10 -16.85 3.29 22.15
C GLU A 10 -18.22 3.97 21.96
N LYS A 11 -18.30 5.29 22.16
CA LYS A 11 -19.54 6.07 21.96
C LYS A 11 -20.16 5.94 20.56
N PHE A 12 -19.38 5.55 19.55
CA PHE A 12 -19.85 5.37 18.18
C PHE A 12 -20.17 3.91 17.82
N ALA A 13 -19.86 2.95 18.70
CA ALA A 13 -19.93 1.52 18.38
C ALA A 13 -21.35 1.07 17.99
N LYS A 14 -22.37 1.54 18.73
CA LYS A 14 -23.77 1.19 18.46
C LYS A 14 -24.24 1.69 17.10
N ASP A 15 -23.92 2.94 16.76
CA ASP A 15 -24.33 3.55 15.49
C ASP A 15 -23.63 2.87 14.30
N ILE A 16 -22.32 2.63 14.41
CA ILE A 16 -21.54 1.94 13.37
C ILE A 16 -22.05 0.52 13.16
N ASN A 17 -22.25 -0.25 14.23
CA ASN A 17 -22.74 -1.63 14.11
C ASN A 17 -24.10 -1.67 13.40
N ARG A 18 -25.02 -0.76 13.76
CA ARG A 18 -26.33 -0.64 13.11
C ARG A 18 -26.22 -0.27 11.63
N SER A 19 -25.31 0.65 11.28
CA SER A 19 -25.07 1.04 9.88
C SER A 19 -24.51 -0.11 9.04
N VAL A 20 -23.68 -0.98 9.63
CA VAL A 20 -23.17 -2.18 8.95
C VAL A 20 -24.27 -3.23 8.81
N PHE A 21 -24.89 -3.63 9.92
CA PHE A 21 -25.98 -4.60 9.96
C PHE A 21 -27.07 -4.11 10.93
N PRO A 22 -28.35 -4.03 10.52
CA PRO A 22 -28.93 -4.48 9.25
C PRO A 22 -28.85 -3.43 8.11
N GLY A 23 -28.05 -2.36 8.26
CA GLY A 23 -28.04 -1.23 7.32
C GLY A 23 -27.54 -1.55 5.90
N MET A 24 -26.23 -1.72 5.73
CA MET A 24 -25.61 -1.89 4.41
C MET A 24 -25.36 -3.34 4.00
N GLN A 25 -25.14 -4.22 4.98
CA GLN A 25 -24.76 -5.61 4.75
C GLN A 25 -25.78 -6.58 5.36
N GLY A 26 -25.86 -7.76 4.76
CA GLY A 26 -26.62 -8.90 5.28
C GLY A 26 -25.76 -9.78 6.20
N GLY A 27 -25.72 -11.08 5.92
CA GLY A 27 -24.95 -12.03 6.73
C GLY A 27 -23.43 -11.80 6.67
N PRO A 28 -22.69 -12.02 7.77
CA PRO A 28 -21.24 -11.87 7.80
C PRO A 28 -20.53 -12.95 6.97
N HIS A 29 -19.36 -12.61 6.45
CA HIS A 29 -18.48 -13.57 5.78
C HIS A 29 -17.48 -14.16 6.79
N ASP A 30 -17.93 -15.13 7.59
CA ASP A 30 -17.14 -15.63 8.74
C ASP A 30 -15.81 -16.29 8.35
N HIS A 31 -15.72 -16.91 7.18
CA HIS A 31 -14.46 -17.41 6.63
C HIS A 31 -13.43 -16.29 6.43
N ILE A 32 -13.87 -15.08 6.05
CA ILE A 32 -13.01 -13.89 5.96
C ILE A 32 -12.66 -13.36 7.36
N THR A 33 -13.61 -13.37 8.30
CA THR A 33 -13.36 -12.99 9.70
C THR A 33 -12.29 -13.87 10.34
N ALA A 34 -12.39 -15.20 10.17
CA ALA A 34 -11.40 -16.16 10.65
C ALA A 34 -10.02 -15.91 10.01
N ALA A 35 -9.97 -15.72 8.68
CA ALA A 35 -8.71 -15.42 8.00
C ALA A 35 -8.07 -14.10 8.49
N LYS A 36 -8.88 -13.08 8.85
CA LYS A 36 -8.37 -11.82 9.40
C LYS A 36 -7.73 -12.03 10.77
N ALA A 37 -8.36 -12.83 11.64
CA ALA A 37 -7.82 -13.18 12.95
C ALA A 37 -6.43 -13.82 12.83
N VAL A 38 -6.26 -14.77 11.89
CA VAL A 38 -4.95 -15.37 11.59
C VAL A 38 -3.94 -14.30 11.16
N THR A 39 -4.29 -13.43 10.22
CA THR A 39 -3.34 -12.39 9.76
C THR A 39 -3.01 -11.34 10.82
N PHE A 40 -3.90 -11.05 11.78
CA PHE A 40 -3.55 -10.19 12.91
C PHE A 40 -2.62 -10.88 13.89
N ALA A 41 -2.82 -12.18 14.14
CA ALA A 41 -1.88 -12.96 14.94
C ALA A 41 -0.48 -12.98 14.31
N GLU A 42 -0.38 -13.09 12.98
CA GLU A 42 0.89 -12.97 12.25
C GLU A 42 1.49 -11.57 12.34
N ALA A 43 0.68 -10.52 12.18
CA ALA A 43 1.12 -9.13 12.26
C ALA A 43 1.61 -8.72 13.66
N LEU A 44 1.14 -9.40 14.72
CA LEU A 44 1.59 -9.20 16.09
C LEU A 44 2.93 -9.88 16.41
N ARG A 45 3.44 -10.75 15.53
CA ARG A 45 4.72 -11.42 15.76
C ARG A 45 5.88 -10.41 15.65
N PRO A 46 6.94 -10.53 16.47
CA PRO A 46 8.08 -9.60 16.44
C PRO A 46 8.75 -9.49 15.05
N GLU A 47 8.76 -10.59 14.30
CA GLU A 47 9.33 -10.67 12.95
C GLU A 47 8.61 -9.75 11.97
N PHE A 48 7.30 -9.50 12.18
CA PHE A 48 6.54 -8.60 11.33
C PHE A 48 7.03 -7.15 11.44
N LYS A 49 7.50 -6.73 12.62
CA LYS A 49 8.11 -5.40 12.80
C LYS A 49 9.39 -5.25 11.98
N VAL A 50 10.23 -6.29 11.94
CA VAL A 50 11.45 -6.33 11.12
C VAL A 50 11.08 -6.29 9.63
N TYR A 51 10.11 -7.11 9.22
CA TYR A 51 9.59 -7.15 7.87
C TYR A 51 9.05 -5.79 7.40
N ALA A 52 8.18 -5.15 8.20
CA ALA A 52 7.61 -3.85 7.89
C ALA A 52 8.68 -2.74 7.78
N ALA A 53 9.68 -2.74 8.66
CA ALA A 53 10.81 -1.83 8.56
C ALA A 53 11.65 -2.05 7.29
N GLN A 54 11.82 -3.32 6.88
CA GLN A 54 12.53 -3.65 5.65
C GLN A 54 11.78 -3.18 4.40
N ILE A 55 10.44 -3.22 4.38
CA ILE A 55 9.63 -2.68 3.27
C ILE A 55 9.92 -1.19 3.08
N VAL A 56 9.91 -0.41 4.16
CA VAL A 56 10.19 1.04 4.09
C VAL A 56 11.64 1.31 3.65
N LYS A 57 12.62 0.53 4.16
CA LYS A 57 14.03 0.64 3.72
C LYS A 57 14.18 0.36 2.22
N ASN A 58 13.53 -0.68 1.72
CA ASN A 58 13.56 -1.03 0.30
C ASN A 58 12.92 0.06 -0.56
N ALA A 59 11.78 0.61 -0.11
CA ALA A 59 11.11 1.71 -0.80
C ALA A 59 11.99 2.97 -0.85
N LYS A 60 12.71 3.30 0.23
CA LYS A 60 13.67 4.41 0.26
C LYS A 60 14.84 4.19 -0.70
N ALA A 61 15.46 3.01 -0.66
CA ALA A 61 16.55 2.66 -1.57
C ALA A 61 16.13 2.74 -3.04
N LEU A 62 14.94 2.25 -3.37
CA LEU A 62 14.40 2.35 -4.73
C LEU A 62 14.12 3.82 -5.13
N ALA A 63 13.56 4.62 -4.22
CA ALA A 63 13.33 6.05 -4.48
C ALA A 63 14.64 6.80 -4.76
N GLU A 64 15.68 6.57 -3.96
CA GLU A 64 17.01 7.14 -4.18
C GLU A 64 17.62 6.71 -5.52
N GLY A 65 17.47 5.43 -5.88
CA GLY A 65 17.87 4.94 -7.19
C GLY A 65 17.16 5.69 -8.33
N LEU A 66 15.83 5.77 -8.27
CA LEU A 66 15.03 6.46 -9.29
C LEU A 66 15.43 7.95 -9.43
N LEU A 67 15.67 8.65 -8.33
CA LEU A 67 16.15 10.04 -8.37
C LEU A 67 17.51 10.16 -9.05
N LYS A 68 18.45 9.24 -8.78
CA LYS A 68 19.77 9.20 -9.44
C LYS A 68 19.66 8.96 -10.95
N TYR A 69 18.68 8.17 -11.39
CA TYR A 69 18.36 7.97 -12.81
C TYR A 69 17.55 9.13 -13.43
N GLY A 70 17.32 10.22 -12.69
CA GLY A 70 16.64 11.41 -13.19
C GLY A 70 15.12 11.29 -13.27
N PHE A 71 14.52 10.30 -12.62
CA PHE A 71 13.07 10.28 -12.42
C PHE A 71 12.67 11.38 -11.43
N GLU A 72 11.56 12.05 -11.72
CA GLU A 72 10.94 12.98 -10.79
C GLU A 72 9.94 12.21 -9.93
N LEU A 73 10.09 12.25 -8.61
CA LEU A 73 9.13 11.68 -7.67
C LEU A 73 8.23 12.79 -7.13
N VAL A 74 6.93 12.54 -7.00
CA VAL A 74 5.94 13.58 -6.65
C VAL A 74 6.27 14.30 -5.34
N SER A 75 6.78 13.57 -4.35
CA SER A 75 7.23 14.10 -3.05
C SER A 75 8.76 14.15 -2.90
N GLY A 76 9.52 13.88 -3.97
CA GLY A 76 10.99 13.81 -3.92
C GLY A 76 11.55 12.57 -3.18
N GLY A 77 10.71 11.61 -2.80
CA GLY A 77 11.10 10.43 -2.03
C GLY A 77 9.89 9.67 -1.50
N THR A 78 10.08 8.84 -0.48
CA THR A 78 8.99 8.16 0.25
C THR A 78 9.36 7.90 1.70
N ASP A 79 8.37 7.98 2.59
CA ASP A 79 8.48 7.58 4.00
C ASP A 79 7.63 6.34 4.31
N ASN A 80 7.04 5.71 3.29
CA ASN A 80 6.18 4.55 3.44
C ASN A 80 6.54 3.46 2.41
N HIS A 81 5.58 2.59 2.10
CA HIS A 81 5.79 1.38 1.29
C HIS A 81 5.62 1.60 -0.22
N LEU A 82 5.27 2.80 -0.69
CA LEU A 82 5.04 3.08 -2.11
C LEU A 82 5.83 4.30 -2.57
N ILE A 83 6.00 4.42 -3.89
CA ILE A 83 6.67 5.54 -4.56
C ILE A 83 5.76 6.04 -5.66
N LEU A 84 5.61 7.36 -5.78
CA LEU A 84 4.83 7.98 -6.84
C LEU A 84 5.76 8.72 -7.80
N ILE A 85 5.89 8.19 -9.02
CA ILE A 85 6.67 8.80 -10.09
C ILE A 85 5.81 9.83 -10.83
N SER A 86 6.33 11.03 -10.99
CA SER A 86 5.68 12.12 -11.72
C SER A 86 5.70 11.84 -13.23
N PRO A 87 4.54 11.87 -13.91
CA PRO A 87 4.49 11.73 -15.36
C PRO A 87 4.86 13.03 -16.10
N ARG A 88 5.02 14.17 -15.39
CA ARG A 88 5.22 15.50 -15.99
C ARG A 88 6.41 15.54 -16.95
N ARG A 89 7.50 14.86 -16.60
CA ARG A 89 8.73 14.81 -17.37
C ARG A 89 8.65 13.98 -18.66
N PHE A 90 7.56 13.25 -18.86
CA PHE A 90 7.45 12.26 -19.92
C PHE A 90 6.36 12.58 -20.97
N GLY A 91 5.71 13.75 -20.87
CA GLY A 91 4.57 14.09 -21.73
C GLY A 91 3.34 13.25 -21.38
N LYS A 92 2.15 13.81 -21.60
CA LYS A 92 0.88 13.24 -21.14
C LYS A 92 0.76 11.76 -21.56
N THR A 93 0.63 10.88 -20.56
CA THR A 93 0.44 9.41 -20.65
C THR A 93 1.72 8.60 -20.92
N SER A 94 2.51 8.32 -19.89
CA SER A 94 3.84 7.72 -20.04
C SER A 94 4.16 6.65 -18.98
N LEU A 95 3.50 5.50 -19.08
CA LEU A 95 4.09 4.27 -18.52
C LEU A 95 4.80 3.44 -19.60
N ILE A 96 4.72 3.85 -20.86
CA ILE A 96 5.17 3.05 -22.01
C ILE A 96 6.46 3.60 -22.68
N TYR A 97 6.82 4.87 -22.47
CA TYR A 97 7.76 5.52 -23.40
C TYR A 97 9.27 5.47 -23.07
N LYS A 98 9.69 5.15 -21.83
CA LYS A 98 11.15 5.12 -21.48
C LYS A 98 11.74 3.75 -21.17
N ALA A 99 10.96 2.75 -20.77
CA ALA A 99 11.51 1.42 -20.48
C ALA A 99 12.07 0.72 -21.74
N THR A 100 11.64 1.14 -22.94
CA THR A 100 12.04 0.54 -24.22
C THR A 100 13.27 1.17 -24.87
N LYS A 101 13.74 2.36 -24.44
CA LYS A 101 14.91 3.00 -25.09
C LYS A 101 16.24 2.79 -24.36
N GLU A 102 16.26 2.40 -23.09
CA GLU A 102 17.51 2.13 -22.37
C GLU A 102 18.01 0.69 -22.51
N THR A 103 17.15 -0.26 -22.90
CA THR A 103 17.59 -1.63 -23.26
C THR A 103 18.29 -1.71 -24.62
N ASP A 104 18.20 -0.67 -25.46
CA ASP A 104 18.87 -0.60 -26.77
C ASP A 104 20.24 0.10 -26.74
N LEU A 105 20.68 0.63 -25.59
CA LEU A 105 21.98 1.30 -25.41
C LEU A 105 23.03 0.43 -24.70
N ALA A 106 22.72 -0.86 -24.48
CA ALA A 106 23.66 -1.87 -23.99
C ALA A 106 24.30 -2.69 -25.14
N LYS A 107 24.56 -2.04 -26.28
CA LYS A 107 25.44 -2.51 -27.35
C LYS A 107 26.58 -1.53 -27.54
#